data_AF-Q49MG2-F1
#
_entry.id   AF-Q49MG2-F1
#
_cell.length_a   1.000
_cell.length_b   1.000
_cell.length_c   1.000
_cell.angle_alpha   90.00
_cell.angle_beta   90.00
_cell.angle_gamma   90.00
#
_symmetry.space_group_name_H-M   'P 1'
#
loop_
_entity.id
_entity.type
_entity.pdbx_description
1 polymer ?
#
loop_
_entity_poly.entity_id
_entity_poly.type
_entity_poly.pdbx_seq_one_letter_code
_entity_poly.pdbx_strand_id
1 'polypeptide(L)'
;MLVKLLFLALVGISTAYQYSYQYKFPYGRPDIKNGFEYGAWEPNRQYVYNVTSKTMTALPDLEDQWTGTYTRAYLVFRPKSSEYVFGYVKQPEYAVFNEHLPQGYNTDPQYRNFKWRPMPMSSKPFAIRYFNGVIKGFYVEKVWPNHEVNILKAWLSQF
;
A
#
# COMPACT_ATOMS: atom_id res chain seq x y z
N MET A 1 -13.59 38.11 -9.53
CA MET A 1 -13.95 36.91 -8.73
C MET A 1 -14.37 35.72 -9.60
N LEU A 2 -15.22 35.91 -10.62
CA LEU A 2 -15.67 34.83 -11.53
C LEU A 2 -14.54 34.06 -12.25
N VAL A 3 -13.51 34.75 -12.75
CA VAL A 3 -12.43 34.12 -13.51
C VAL A 3 -11.63 33.11 -12.67
N LYS A 4 -11.39 33.41 -11.38
CA LYS A 4 -10.70 32.47 -10.46
C LYS A 4 -11.53 31.23 -10.17
N LEU A 5 -12.86 31.37 -10.06
CA LEU A 5 -13.78 30.23 -9.89
C LEU A 5 -13.79 29.33 -11.12
N LEU A 6 -13.72 29.91 -12.32
CA LEU A 6 -13.73 29.16 -13.58
C LEU A 6 -12.44 28.35 -13.76
N PHE A 7 -11.28 28.91 -13.38
CA PHE A 7 -10.02 28.17 -13.38
C PHE A 7 -9.99 27.04 -12.33
N LEU A 8 -10.55 27.26 -11.14
CA LEU A 8 -10.67 26.21 -10.13
C LEU A 8 -11.52 25.02 -10.62
N ALA A 9 -12.63 25.32 -11.30
CA ALA A 9 -13.52 24.30 -11.86
C ALA A 9 -12.83 23.49 -12.97
N LEU A 10 -12.06 24.15 -13.85
CA LEU A 10 -11.33 23.48 -14.94
C LEU A 10 -10.23 22.54 -14.42
N VAL A 11 -9.51 22.93 -13.36
CA VAL A 11 -8.52 22.07 -12.69
C VAL A 11 -9.20 20.88 -11.99
N GLY A 12 -10.36 21.10 -11.36
CA GLY A 12 -11.15 20.03 -10.77
C GLY A 12 -11.64 18.99 -11.78
N ILE A 13 -12.07 19.45 -12.97
CA ILE A 13 -12.55 18.55 -14.04
C ILE A 13 -11.38 17.78 -14.68
N SER A 14 -10.24 18.42 -14.93
CA SER A 14 -9.09 17.75 -15.57
C SER A 14 -8.45 16.69 -14.66
N THR A 15 -8.34 16.97 -13.36
CA THR A 15 -7.87 16.00 -12.37
C THR A 15 -8.83 14.81 -12.26
N ALA A 16 -10.14 15.05 -12.15
CA ALA A 16 -11.16 13.99 -12.14
C ALA A 16 -11.12 13.13 -13.43
N TYR A 17 -10.94 13.76 -14.59
CA TYR A 17 -10.79 13.06 -15.86
C TYR A 17 -9.57 12.15 -15.87
N GLN A 18 -8.42 12.64 -15.40
CA GLN A 18 -7.17 11.88 -15.38
C GLN A 18 -7.25 10.64 -14.46
N TYR A 19 -7.92 10.74 -13.31
CA TYR A 19 -8.15 9.58 -12.42
C TYR A 19 -9.09 8.53 -13.03
N SER A 20 -10.06 8.94 -13.86
CA SER A 20 -11.06 8.02 -14.42
C SER A 20 -10.50 6.99 -15.41
N TYR A 21 -9.39 7.30 -16.09
CA TYR A 21 -8.79 6.40 -17.09
C TYR A 21 -7.75 5.44 -16.52
N GLN A 22 -7.20 5.70 -15.34
CA GLN A 22 -6.13 4.86 -14.80
C GLN A 22 -6.61 3.55 -14.16
N TYR A 23 -7.90 3.43 -13.83
CA TYR A 23 -8.43 2.22 -13.19
C TYR A 23 -9.77 1.80 -13.81
N LYS A 24 -9.72 1.13 -14.98
CA LYS A 24 -10.87 0.35 -15.45
C LYS A 24 -10.98 -0.91 -14.60
N PHE A 25 -11.73 -0.85 -13.50
CA PHE A 25 -12.15 -2.06 -12.82
C PHE A 25 -13.06 -2.86 -13.77
N PRO A 26 -12.80 -4.17 -14.01
CA PRO A 26 -13.69 -4.97 -14.82
C PRO A 26 -15.10 -4.95 -14.20
N TYR A 27 -16.11 -4.62 -15.01
CA TYR A 27 -17.51 -4.43 -14.60
C TYR A 27 -18.21 -5.72 -14.09
N GLY A 28 -17.47 -6.81 -13.90
CA GLY A 28 -17.97 -8.04 -13.31
C GLY A 28 -16.83 -8.87 -12.75
N ARG A 29 -17.03 -9.47 -11.57
CA ARG A 29 -16.15 -10.53 -11.09
C ARG A 29 -16.35 -11.77 -11.98
N PRO A 30 -15.29 -12.50 -12.33
CA PRO A 30 -15.46 -13.81 -12.96
C PRO A 30 -16.28 -14.72 -12.04
N ASP A 31 -17.18 -15.52 -12.61
CA ASP A 31 -17.98 -16.52 -11.88
C ASP A 31 -17.07 -17.71 -11.51
N ILE A 32 -16.31 -17.57 -10.42
CA ILE A 32 -15.33 -18.56 -9.96
C ILE A 32 -15.95 -19.47 -8.90
N LYS A 33 -16.62 -20.55 -9.29
CA LYS A 33 -17.26 -21.52 -8.36
C LYS A 33 -16.27 -22.49 -7.69
N ASN A 34 -15.21 -21.98 -7.07
CA ASN A 34 -14.22 -22.78 -6.32
C ASN A 34 -14.26 -22.52 -4.80
N GLY A 35 -15.24 -21.76 -4.32
CA GLY A 35 -15.35 -21.33 -2.92
C GLY A 35 -14.56 -20.06 -2.58
N PHE A 36 -13.69 -19.57 -3.46
CA PHE A 36 -12.90 -18.35 -3.32
C PHE A 36 -13.45 -17.19 -4.16
N GLU A 37 -14.73 -17.25 -4.55
CA GLU A 37 -15.45 -16.27 -5.39
C GLU A 37 -15.19 -14.82 -4.99
N TYR A 38 -15.03 -14.59 -3.68
CA TYR A 38 -14.81 -13.27 -3.14
C TYR A 38 -13.38 -13.02 -2.65
N GLY A 39 -12.49 -14.02 -2.65
CA GLY A 39 -11.13 -13.91 -2.12
C GLY A 39 -10.19 -13.19 -3.08
N ALA A 40 -9.22 -12.44 -2.52
CA ALA A 40 -8.13 -11.85 -3.28
C ALA A 40 -7.10 -12.88 -3.77
N TRP A 41 -7.21 -14.14 -3.32
CA TRP A 41 -6.24 -15.21 -3.56
C TRP A 41 -6.92 -16.56 -3.79
N GLU A 42 -6.30 -17.41 -4.59
CA GLU A 42 -6.74 -18.77 -4.93
C GLU A 42 -6.13 -19.82 -4.00
N PRO A 43 -6.80 -20.97 -3.83
CA PRO A 43 -6.24 -22.08 -3.05
C PRO A 43 -4.94 -22.61 -3.66
N ASN A 44 -4.10 -23.20 -2.82
CA ASN A 44 -2.87 -23.90 -3.22
C ASN A 44 -1.85 -23.04 -3.97
N ARG A 45 -1.91 -21.71 -3.81
CA ARG A 45 -0.93 -20.78 -4.36
C ARG A 45 -0.21 -20.02 -3.24
N GLN A 46 1.00 -19.56 -3.57
CA GLN A 46 1.71 -18.57 -2.79
C GLN A 46 1.75 -17.27 -3.58
N TYR A 47 1.38 -16.18 -2.92
CA TYR A 47 1.44 -14.84 -3.49
C TYR A 47 2.56 -14.06 -2.81
N VAL A 48 3.36 -13.36 -3.61
CA VAL A 48 4.47 -12.54 -3.12
C VAL A 48 4.29 -11.14 -3.68
N TYR A 49 4.00 -10.17 -2.81
CA TYR A 49 3.83 -8.77 -3.18
C TYR A 49 5.06 -7.99 -2.77
N ASN A 50 5.62 -7.21 -3.69
CA ASN A 50 6.58 -6.17 -3.36
C ASN A 50 5.80 -4.94 -2.89
N VAL A 51 5.90 -4.62 -1.61
CA VAL A 51 5.23 -3.45 -1.03
C VAL A 51 6.26 -2.35 -0.82
N THR A 52 5.90 -1.14 -1.24
CA THR A 52 6.67 0.07 -0.96
C THR A 52 5.73 1.11 -0.38
N SER A 53 6.17 1.79 0.68
CA SER A 53 5.43 2.91 1.26
C SER A 53 6.37 4.09 1.42
N LYS A 54 5.80 5.29 1.32
CA LYS A 54 6.53 6.53 1.51
C LYS A 54 5.73 7.45 2.41
N THR A 55 6.39 7.98 3.42
CA THR A 55 5.88 9.05 4.26
C THR A 55 6.81 10.23 4.11
N MET A 56 6.27 11.41 3.81
CA MET A 56 7.07 12.59 3.55
C MET A 56 6.39 13.83 4.11
N THR A 57 7.21 14.82 4.43
CA THR A 57 6.79 16.14 4.87
C THR A 57 7.71 17.18 4.25
N ALA A 58 7.18 18.38 4.05
CA ALA A 58 7.89 19.51 3.47
C ALA A 58 7.25 20.82 3.92
N LEU A 59 7.95 21.92 3.66
CA LEU A 59 7.38 23.27 3.64
C LEU A 59 7.30 23.70 2.16
N PRO A 60 6.33 23.16 1.39
CA PRO A 60 6.35 23.24 -0.08
C PRO A 60 6.20 24.67 -0.61
N ASP A 61 5.59 25.57 0.17
CA ASP A 61 5.45 26.98 -0.21
C ASP A 61 6.77 27.77 -0.11
N LEU A 62 7.77 27.24 0.61
CA LEU A 62 9.07 27.88 0.80
C LEU A 62 10.11 27.31 -0.19
N GLU A 63 10.19 25.99 -0.28
CA GLU A 63 11.17 25.29 -1.11
C GLU A 63 10.72 23.84 -1.37
N ASP A 64 11.15 23.25 -2.49
CA ASP A 64 10.97 21.83 -2.80
C ASP A 64 11.92 20.93 -1.98
N GLN A 65 12.14 21.25 -0.70
CA GLN A 65 12.92 20.45 0.23
C GLN A 65 12.00 19.50 0.99
N TRP A 66 12.23 18.20 0.84
CA TRP A 66 11.39 17.16 1.41
C TRP A 66 12.22 16.26 2.32
N THR A 67 11.62 15.85 3.43
CA THR A 67 12.19 14.82 4.30
C THR A 67 11.15 13.75 4.62
N GLY A 68 11.63 12.54 4.87
CA GLY A 68 10.72 11.44 5.13
C GLY A 68 11.39 10.08 5.19
N THR A 69 10.58 9.06 5.04
CA THR A 69 11.00 7.66 5.09
C THR A 69 10.33 6.87 3.98
N TYR A 70 11.13 6.06 3.29
CA TYR A 70 10.68 4.97 2.45
C TYR A 70 10.79 3.66 3.21
N THR A 71 9.81 2.79 3.03
CA THR A 71 9.87 1.39 3.50
C THR A 71 9.60 0.48 2.33
N ARG A 72 10.30 -0.66 2.28
CA ARG A 72 10.01 -1.73 1.32
C ARG A 72 10.08 -3.09 1.99
N ALA A 73 9.27 -4.03 1.52
CA ALA A 73 9.28 -5.40 2.00
C ALA A 73 8.62 -6.34 0.99
N TYR A 74 8.70 -7.63 1.25
CA TYR A 74 7.86 -8.63 0.60
C TYR A 74 6.76 -9.11 1.54
N LEU A 75 5.50 -8.99 1.12
CA LEU A 75 4.38 -9.67 1.77
C LEU A 75 4.15 -11.01 1.11
N VAL A 76 4.29 -12.08 1.88
CA VAL A 76 4.06 -13.44 1.39
C VAL A 76 2.76 -13.96 1.96
N PHE A 77 1.80 -14.28 1.10
CA PHE A 77 0.50 -14.85 1.48
C PHE A 77 0.34 -16.28 1.00
N ARG A 78 -0.26 -17.11 1.86
CA ARG A 78 -0.66 -18.49 1.59
C ARG A 78 -2.10 -18.70 2.06
N PRO A 79 -3.07 -18.79 1.15
CA PRO A 79 -4.45 -19.08 1.49
C PRO A 79 -4.58 -20.49 2.05
N LYS A 80 -5.21 -20.63 3.22
CA LYS A 80 -5.58 -21.92 3.81
C LYS A 80 -7.00 -22.33 3.42
N SER A 81 -7.89 -21.34 3.33
CA SER A 81 -9.27 -21.49 2.84
C SER A 81 -9.74 -20.17 2.26
N SER A 82 -10.96 -20.13 1.73
CA SER A 82 -11.58 -18.91 1.21
C SER A 82 -11.77 -17.80 2.25
N GLU A 83 -11.81 -18.17 3.53
CA GLU A 83 -11.94 -17.24 4.65
C GLU A 83 -10.62 -16.99 5.40
N TYR A 84 -9.60 -17.82 5.23
CA TYR A 84 -8.39 -17.74 6.05
C TYR A 84 -7.11 -17.75 5.22
N VAL A 85 -6.28 -16.74 5.47
CA VAL A 85 -5.01 -16.54 4.77
C VAL A 85 -3.90 -16.31 5.78
N PHE A 86 -2.81 -17.05 5.65
CA PHE A 86 -1.61 -16.83 6.44
C PHE A 86 -0.65 -15.93 5.67
N GLY A 87 -0.06 -14.98 6.38
CA GLY A 87 0.90 -14.03 5.82
C GLY A 87 2.17 -13.96 6.66
N TYR A 88 3.27 -13.52 6.06
CA TYR A 88 4.44 -13.05 6.80
C TYR A 88 5.19 -11.98 5.99
N VAL A 89 5.97 -11.17 6.70
CA VAL A 89 6.82 -10.14 6.10
C VAL A 89 8.22 -10.71 5.89
N LYS A 90 8.78 -10.50 4.71
CA LYS A 90 10.15 -10.91 4.37
C LYS A 90 10.97 -9.70 3.95
N GLN A 91 12.19 -9.63 4.49
CA GLN A 91 13.19 -8.60 4.17
C GLN A 91 12.65 -7.16 4.25
N PRO A 92 12.05 -6.75 5.39
CA PRO A 92 11.62 -5.38 5.54
C PRO A 92 12.83 -4.47 5.69
N GLU A 93 12.84 -3.39 4.92
CA GLU A 93 13.90 -2.40 4.89
C GLU A 93 13.30 -1.00 4.89
N TYR A 94 14.06 -0.04 5.39
CA TYR A 94 13.70 1.37 5.35
C TYR A 94 14.89 2.24 4.95
N ALA A 95 14.58 3.43 4.44
CA ALA A 95 15.54 4.47 4.15
C ALA A 95 14.96 5.82 4.53
N VAL A 96 15.75 6.64 5.22
CA VAL A 96 15.41 8.03 5.54
C VAL A 96 16.03 8.92 4.48
N PHE A 97 15.33 9.99 4.08
CA PHE A 97 15.83 10.98 3.14
C PHE A 97 15.57 12.40 3.63
N ASN A 98 16.40 13.32 3.17
CA ASN A 98 16.24 14.76 3.33
C ASN A 98 16.89 15.41 2.10
N GLU A 99 16.09 15.64 1.07
CA GLU A 99 16.58 15.98 -0.27
C GLU A 99 15.67 16.99 -0.95
N HIS A 100 16.24 17.72 -1.89
CA HIS A 100 15.48 18.54 -2.81
C HIS A 100 14.77 17.64 -3.83
N LEU A 101 13.43 17.67 -3.84
CA LEU A 101 12.57 16.87 -4.71
C LEU A 101 11.66 17.80 -5.53
N PRO A 102 12.07 18.24 -6.74
CA PRO A 102 11.28 19.15 -7.58
C PRO A 102 9.92 18.59 -8.02
N GLN A 103 9.78 17.25 -8.04
CA GLN A 103 8.50 16.57 -8.31
C GLN A 103 7.73 16.23 -7.03
N GLY A 104 8.25 16.61 -5.87
CA GLY A 104 7.69 16.39 -4.55
C GLY A 104 7.17 14.98 -4.35
N TYR A 105 5.89 14.87 -3.96
CA TYR A 105 5.22 13.60 -3.73
C TYR A 105 5.09 12.70 -4.96
N ASN A 106 5.22 13.23 -6.18
CA ASN A 106 5.21 12.43 -7.40
C ASN A 106 6.57 11.82 -7.74
N THR A 107 7.62 12.13 -6.98
CA THR A 107 8.96 11.55 -7.18
C THR A 107 8.90 10.02 -7.06
N ASP A 108 9.44 9.35 -8.09
CA ASP A 108 9.58 7.90 -8.10
C ASP A 108 10.85 7.47 -7.34
N PRO A 109 10.73 6.61 -6.31
CA PRO A 109 11.86 6.11 -5.55
C PRO A 109 12.85 5.25 -6.34
N GLN A 110 12.45 4.67 -7.48
CA GLN A 110 13.30 3.77 -8.27
C GLN A 110 14.54 4.48 -8.84
N TYR A 111 14.45 5.78 -9.06
CA TYR A 111 15.55 6.59 -9.60
C TYR A 111 16.43 7.23 -8.52
N ARG A 112 16.30 6.81 -7.25
CA ARG A 112 17.04 7.37 -6.12
C ARG A 112 17.93 6.32 -5.45
N ASN A 113 19.14 6.75 -5.10
CA ASN A 113 20.13 5.92 -4.43
C ASN A 113 19.92 5.92 -2.90
N PHE A 114 18.84 5.30 -2.45
CA PHE A 114 18.55 5.19 -1.03
C PHE A 114 19.53 4.25 -0.32
N LYS A 115 20.00 4.67 0.86
CA LYS A 115 20.78 3.84 1.78
C LYS A 115 19.83 2.98 2.62
N TRP A 116 19.38 1.87 2.03
CA TRP A 116 18.49 0.91 2.68
C TRP A 116 19.14 0.28 3.91
N ARG A 117 18.34 0.12 4.97
CA ARG A 117 18.74 -0.54 6.22
C ARG A 117 17.65 -1.53 6.62
N PRO A 118 18.01 -2.66 7.28
CA PRO A 118 17.03 -3.58 7.83
C PRO A 118 16.06 -2.83 8.75
N MET A 119 14.76 -3.03 8.54
CA MET A 119 13.72 -2.47 9.38
C MET A 119 13.46 -3.42 10.56
N PRO A 120 13.42 -2.93 11.81
CA PRO A 120 13.11 -3.76 12.96
C PRO A 120 11.61 -4.11 12.92
N MET A 121 11.30 -5.25 12.32
CA MET A 121 9.95 -5.77 12.18
C MET A 121 9.96 -7.28 12.30
N SER A 122 8.97 -7.83 12.99
CA SER A 122 8.77 -9.26 13.17
C SER A 122 8.61 -9.98 11.83
N SER A 123 9.34 -11.09 11.68
CA SER A 123 9.16 -12.04 10.58
C SER A 123 8.18 -13.17 10.91
N LYS A 124 7.53 -13.10 12.09
CA LYS A 124 6.59 -14.14 12.51
C LYS A 124 5.34 -14.15 11.59
N PRO A 125 4.68 -15.30 11.42
CA PRO A 125 3.43 -15.36 10.67
C PRO A 125 2.30 -14.59 11.36
N PHE A 126 1.37 -14.11 10.53
CA PHE A 126 0.09 -13.55 10.94
C PHE A 126 -1.04 -14.18 10.13
N ALA A 127 -2.28 -14.00 10.56
CA ALA A 127 -3.44 -14.51 9.86
C ALA A 127 -4.45 -13.41 9.55
N ILE A 128 -5.12 -13.54 8.41
CA ILE A 128 -6.21 -12.67 7.99
C ILE A 128 -7.46 -13.53 7.84
N ARG A 129 -8.59 -13.04 8.38
CA ARG A 129 -9.91 -13.59 8.12
C ARG A 129 -10.66 -12.71 7.14
N TYR A 130 -11.10 -13.32 6.04
CA TYR A 130 -11.94 -12.72 5.02
C TYR A 130 -13.40 -13.11 5.22
N PHE A 131 -14.28 -12.21 4.81
CA PHE A 131 -15.69 -12.49 4.59
C PHE A 131 -16.16 -11.68 3.39
N ASN A 132 -16.62 -12.35 2.33
CA ASN A 132 -17.08 -11.74 1.09
C ASN A 132 -16.09 -10.71 0.49
N GLY A 133 -14.80 -11.04 0.52
CA GLY A 133 -13.76 -10.20 -0.07
C GLY A 133 -13.36 -8.98 0.76
N VAL A 134 -13.81 -8.92 2.01
CA VAL A 134 -13.42 -7.88 2.96
C VAL A 134 -12.67 -8.52 4.11
N ILE A 135 -11.57 -7.88 4.53
CA ILE A 135 -10.86 -8.25 5.77
C ILE A 135 -11.77 -7.97 6.97
N LYS A 136 -12.13 -9.02 7.72
CA LYS A 136 -12.91 -8.93 8.96
C LYS A 136 -12.08 -9.20 10.21
N GLY A 137 -10.95 -9.88 10.07
CA GLY A 137 -10.07 -10.19 11.19
C GLY A 137 -8.61 -10.13 10.78
N PHE A 138 -7.78 -9.60 11.67
CA PHE A 138 -6.33 -9.61 11.55
C PHE A 138 -5.75 -10.09 12.88
N TYR A 139 -5.00 -11.19 12.83
CA TYR A 139 -4.53 -11.92 14.00
C TYR A 139 -3.01 -11.98 13.98
N VAL A 140 -2.40 -11.52 15.07
CA VAL A 140 -0.96 -11.54 15.33
C VAL A 140 -0.70 -12.12 16.71
N GLU A 141 0.53 -12.51 17.00
CA GLU A 141 0.88 -12.87 18.37
C GLU A 141 0.81 -11.64 19.28
N LYS A 142 0.35 -11.84 20.52
CA LYS A 142 0.18 -10.77 21.52
C LYS A 142 1.45 -9.98 21.82
N VAL A 143 2.62 -10.59 21.60
CA VAL A 143 3.93 -9.97 21.86
C VAL A 143 4.35 -8.95 20.81
N TRP A 144 3.62 -8.83 19.70
CA TRP A 144 3.96 -7.89 18.63
C TRP A 144 3.83 -6.44 19.08
N PRO A 145 4.82 -5.58 18.79
CA PRO A 145 4.69 -4.16 19.04
C PRO A 145 3.58 -3.51 18.20
N ASN A 146 2.80 -2.61 18.82
CA ASN A 146 1.67 -1.95 18.16
C ASN A 146 2.05 -1.21 16.87
N HIS A 147 3.25 -0.63 16.80
CA HIS A 147 3.69 0.10 15.60
C HIS A 147 3.88 -0.83 14.40
N GLU A 148 4.43 -2.03 14.59
CA GLU A 148 4.56 -3.05 13.53
C GLU A 148 3.18 -3.50 13.03
N VAL A 149 2.26 -3.71 13.97
CA VAL A 149 0.86 -4.07 13.68
C VAL A 149 0.18 -2.98 12.86
N ASN A 150 0.44 -1.69 13.15
CA ASN A 150 -0.13 -0.58 12.40
C ASN A 150 0.45 -0.46 10.98
N ILE A 151 1.74 -0.74 10.79
CA ILE A 151 2.35 -0.82 9.46
C ILE A 151 1.70 -1.94 8.65
N LEU A 152 1.52 -3.13 9.24
CA LEU A 152 0.80 -4.22 8.58
C LEU A 152 -0.63 -3.83 8.22
N LYS A 153 -1.38 -3.20 9.13
CA LYS A 153 -2.73 -2.71 8.83
C LYS A 153 -2.74 -1.74 7.65
N ALA A 154 -1.77 -0.83 7.57
CA ALA A 154 -1.64 0.09 6.46
C ALA A 154 -1.45 -0.65 5.13
N TRP A 155 -0.55 -1.65 5.07
CA TRP A 155 -0.37 -2.45 3.85
C TRP A 155 -1.58 -3.33 3.53
N LEU A 156 -2.20 -3.95 4.54
CA LEU A 156 -3.37 -4.81 4.37
C LEU A 156 -4.62 -4.03 3.96
N SER A 157 -4.70 -2.73 4.25
CA SER A 157 -5.82 -1.88 3.82
C SER A 157 -5.96 -1.71 2.31
N GLN A 158 -4.96 -2.14 1.54
CA GLN A 158 -4.96 -2.10 0.08
C GLN A 158 -5.63 -3.32 -0.56
N PHE A 159 -6.08 -4.29 0.24
CA PHE A 159 -6.78 -5.51 -0.19
C PHE A 159 -8.24 -5.49 0.26
#